data_AF-A0A9E3N3Y5-F1
#
_entry.id   AF-A0A9E3N3Y5-F1
#
_cell.length_a   1.000
_cell.length_b   1.000
_cell.length_c   1.000
_cell.angle_alpha   90.00
_cell.angle_beta   90.00
_cell.angle_gamma   90.00
#
_symmetry.space_group_name_H-M   'P 1'
#
loop_
_entity.id
_entity.type
_entity.pdbx_description
1 polymer ?
#
loop_
_entity_poly.entity_id
_entity_poly.type
_entity_poly.pdbx_seq_one_letter_code
_entity_poly.pdbx_strand_id
1 'polypeptide(L)'
;SALKAEVEGGRNPRDAKVALAQEIVARFHSQRAAEDALADFVNRSKGGIPDDVPEVAVGGAPLGLPQLLRQSGLCASSGEGMRMIDQGGVRIDGAVVSDKALQVQPGTFVLQVGKRKFARVTLAAGPLSA
;
A
#
# COMPACT_ATOMS: atom_id res chain seq x y z
N SER A 1 14.86 -29.61 -13.06
CA SER A 1 15.76 -28.53 -12.59
C SER A 1 16.20 -28.86 -11.18
N ALA A 2 17.40 -28.42 -10.75
CA ALA A 2 17.89 -28.62 -9.39
C ALA A 2 16.86 -28.14 -8.33
N LEU A 3 16.23 -26.99 -8.58
CA LEU A 3 15.19 -26.43 -7.73
C LEU A 3 13.97 -27.35 -7.52
N LYS A 4 13.59 -28.15 -8.52
CA LYS A 4 12.47 -29.11 -8.42
C LYS A 4 12.83 -30.28 -7.50
N ALA A 5 14.04 -30.81 -7.63
CA ALA A 5 14.53 -31.91 -6.80
C ALA A 5 14.69 -31.50 -5.33
N GLU A 6 15.12 -30.27 -5.06
CA GLU A 6 15.22 -29.75 -3.68
C GLU A 6 13.85 -29.61 -3.01
N VAL A 7 12.83 -29.16 -3.75
CA VAL A 7 11.46 -29.07 -3.23
C VAL A 7 10.87 -30.45 -2.97
N GLU A 8 11.09 -31.41 -3.88
CA GLU A 8 10.72 -32.81 -3.67
C GLU A 8 11.45 -33.43 -2.47
N GLY A 9 12.68 -32.99 -2.19
CA GLY A 9 13.47 -33.34 -1.01
C GLY A 9 13.10 -32.61 0.29
N GLY A 10 12.05 -31.80 0.30
CA GLY A 10 11.49 -31.17 1.51
C GLY A 10 11.80 -29.69 1.70
N ARG A 11 12.50 -29.02 0.77
CA ARG A 11 12.62 -27.55 0.79
C ARG A 11 11.24 -26.91 0.61
N ASN A 12 10.94 -25.88 1.41
CA ASN A 12 9.68 -25.15 1.28
C ASN A 12 9.60 -24.50 -0.11
N PRO A 13 8.52 -24.73 -0.90
CA PRO A 13 8.34 -24.11 -2.21
C PRO A 13 8.39 -22.57 -2.19
N ARG A 14 8.02 -21.94 -1.06
CA ARG A 14 8.14 -20.48 -0.87
C ARG A 14 9.59 -20.04 -0.88
N ASP A 15 10.46 -20.74 -0.15
CA ASP A 15 11.86 -20.37 -0.01
C ASP A 15 12.59 -20.55 -1.35
N ALA A 16 12.25 -21.60 -2.11
CA ALA A 16 12.73 -21.80 -3.47
C ALA A 16 12.32 -20.65 -4.41
N LYS A 17 11.08 -20.15 -4.31
CA LYS A 17 10.61 -19.00 -5.10
C LYS A 17 11.31 -17.69 -4.70
N VAL A 18 11.53 -17.49 -3.41
CA VAL A 18 12.24 -16.31 -2.90
C VAL A 18 13.68 -16.31 -3.41
N ALA A 19 14.40 -17.43 -3.29
CA ALA A 19 15.77 -17.55 -3.78
C ALA A 19 15.87 -17.28 -5.29
N LEU A 20 14.96 -17.85 -6.09
CA LEU A 20 14.91 -17.61 -7.53
C LEU A 20 14.62 -16.13 -7.86
N ALA A 21 13.69 -15.50 -7.15
CA ALA A 21 13.37 -14.08 -7.36
C ALA A 21 14.57 -13.18 -7.02
N GLN A 22 15.27 -13.46 -5.92
CA GLN A 22 16.47 -12.71 -5.55
C GLN A 22 17.59 -12.87 -6.58
N GLU A 23 17.81 -14.09 -7.11
CA GLU A 23 18.80 -14.33 -8.16
C GLU A 23 18.50 -13.48 -9.42
N ILE A 24 17.22 -13.44 -9.84
CA ILE A 24 16.80 -12.66 -11.00
C ILE A 24 17.03 -11.16 -10.75
N VAL A 25 16.57 -10.62 -9.62
CA VAL A 25 16.74 -9.19 -9.32
C VAL A 25 18.23 -8.82 -9.21
N ALA A 26 19.04 -9.66 -8.58
CA ALA A 26 20.48 -9.42 -8.46
C ALA A 26 21.18 -9.41 -9.82
N ARG A 27 20.78 -10.31 -10.73
CA ARG A 27 21.34 -10.40 -12.09
C ARG A 27 21.07 -9.17 -12.95
N PHE A 28 19.88 -8.56 -12.81
CA PHE A 28 19.44 -7.45 -13.67
C PHE A 28 19.53 -6.07 -13.00
N HIS A 29 19.73 -5.99 -11.69
CA HIS A 29 19.81 -4.72 -10.95
C HIS A 29 21.05 -4.67 -10.04
N SER A 30 20.98 -5.27 -8.85
CA SER A 30 22.10 -5.38 -7.91
C SER A 30 21.72 -6.32 -6.76
N GLN A 31 22.73 -6.80 -6.02
CA GLN A 31 22.52 -7.57 -4.81
C GLN A 31 21.69 -6.79 -3.77
N ARG A 32 21.97 -5.47 -3.63
CA ARG A 32 21.23 -4.61 -2.71
C ARG A 32 19.75 -4.49 -3.10
N ALA A 33 19.46 -4.33 -4.38
CA ALA A 33 18.08 -4.29 -4.87
C ALA A 33 17.30 -5.60 -4.59
N ALA A 34 17.98 -6.76 -4.66
CA ALA A 34 17.36 -8.05 -4.33
C ALA A 34 17.03 -8.18 -2.84
N GLU A 35 17.88 -7.64 -1.96
CA GLU A 35 17.66 -7.59 -0.51
C GLU A 35 16.51 -6.64 -0.16
N ASP A 36 16.52 -5.43 -0.71
CA ASP A 36 15.47 -4.43 -0.50
C ASP A 36 14.11 -4.94 -1.01
N ALA A 37 14.06 -5.57 -2.19
CA ALA A 37 12.84 -6.17 -2.72
C ALA A 37 12.29 -7.31 -1.85
N LEU A 38 13.17 -8.15 -1.27
CA LEU A 38 12.73 -9.17 -0.33
C LEU A 38 12.18 -8.55 0.96
N ALA A 39 12.85 -7.51 1.48
CA ALA A 39 12.42 -6.80 2.67
C ALA A 39 11.02 -6.18 2.47
N ASP A 40 10.79 -5.47 1.36
CA ASP A 40 9.46 -4.94 1.01
C ASP A 40 8.41 -6.06 0.85
N PHE A 41 8.76 -7.17 0.17
CA PHE A 41 7.84 -8.30 0.03
C PHE A 41 7.42 -8.89 1.39
N VAL A 42 8.37 -9.03 2.32
CA VAL A 42 8.09 -9.51 3.68
C VAL A 42 7.25 -8.50 4.46
N ASN A 43 7.56 -7.21 4.34
CA ASN A 43 6.83 -6.12 4.98
C ASN A 43 5.36 -6.11 4.53
N ARG A 44 5.11 -6.14 3.22
CA ARG A 44 3.76 -6.21 2.64
C ARG A 44 3.02 -7.48 3.03
N SER A 45 3.72 -8.62 3.11
CA SER A 45 3.13 -9.89 3.56
C SER A 45 2.62 -9.84 5.01
N LYS A 46 3.20 -8.97 5.85
CA LYS A 46 2.76 -8.71 7.23
C LYS A 46 1.73 -7.57 7.34
N GLY A 47 1.33 -6.96 6.22
CA GLY A 47 0.40 -5.84 6.19
C GLY A 47 1.04 -4.47 6.45
N GLY A 48 2.36 -4.34 6.30
CA GLY A 48 3.05 -3.06 6.32
C GLY A 48 2.78 -2.21 5.08
N ILE A 49 3.09 -0.92 5.17
CA ILE A 49 3.01 0.04 4.07
C ILE A 49 4.16 -0.25 3.09
N PRO A 50 3.90 -0.38 1.77
CA PRO A 50 4.95 -0.55 0.76
C PRO A 50 5.96 0.62 0.77
N ASP A 51 7.18 0.36 0.31
CA ASP A 51 8.17 1.44 0.13
C ASP A 51 7.78 2.38 -1.03
N ASP A 52 7.26 1.80 -2.11
CA ASP A 52 6.73 2.53 -3.26
C ASP A 52 5.20 2.67 -3.13
N VAL A 53 4.76 3.90 -2.87
CA VAL A 53 3.35 4.26 -2.71
C VAL A 53 3.04 5.41 -3.67
N PRO A 54 2.03 5.27 -4.55
CA PRO A 54 1.65 6.33 -5.46
C PRO A 54 1.32 7.64 -4.73
N GLU A 55 1.91 8.73 -5.17
CA GLU A 55 1.66 10.06 -4.62
C GLU A 55 0.47 10.73 -5.30
N VAL A 56 -0.41 11.35 -4.51
CA VAL A 56 -1.60 12.05 -4.98
C VAL A 56 -1.77 13.35 -4.22
N ALA A 57 -1.87 14.46 -4.95
CA ALA A 57 -2.28 15.72 -4.35
C ALA A 57 -3.82 15.78 -4.32
N VAL A 58 -4.39 16.25 -3.21
CA VAL A 58 -5.83 16.55 -3.07
C VAL A 58 -5.99 17.93 -2.46
N GLY A 59 -6.97 18.72 -2.92
CA GLY A 59 -7.25 20.06 -2.38
C GLY A 59 -8.58 20.12 -1.62
N GLY A 60 -8.83 21.26 -0.97
CA GLY A 60 -10.13 21.56 -0.34
C GLY A 60 -10.29 21.01 1.08
N ALA A 61 -9.21 20.99 1.87
CA ALA A 61 -9.30 20.66 3.29
C ALA A 61 -10.05 21.75 4.09
N PRO A 62 -10.69 21.41 5.22
CA PRO A 62 -10.89 20.04 5.70
C PRO A 62 -11.85 19.25 4.82
N LEU A 63 -11.55 17.95 4.63
CA LEU A 63 -12.30 17.08 3.73
C LEU A 63 -12.77 15.81 4.45
N GLY A 64 -14.02 15.41 4.25
CA GLY A 64 -14.54 14.17 4.80
C GLY A 64 -13.78 12.95 4.28
N LEU A 65 -13.43 12.01 5.16
CA LEU A 65 -12.63 10.83 4.80
C LEU A 65 -13.19 10.04 3.59
N PRO A 66 -14.51 9.75 3.47
CA PRO A 66 -15.04 9.07 2.28
C PRO A 66 -14.81 9.83 0.97
N GLN A 67 -14.87 11.16 1.01
CA GLN A 67 -14.65 12.02 -0.15
C GLN A 67 -13.17 12.06 -0.53
N LEU A 68 -12.28 12.12 0.47
CA LEU A 68 -10.84 12.04 0.29
C LEU A 68 -10.40 10.70 -0.33
N LEU A 69 -10.98 9.58 0.10
CA LEU A 69 -10.74 8.25 -0.47
C LEU A 69 -11.16 8.17 -1.95
N ARG A 70 -12.25 8.85 -2.32
CA ARG A 70 -12.68 8.96 -3.71
C ARG A 70 -11.72 9.83 -4.53
N GLN A 71 -11.37 11.02 -4.03
CA GLN A 71 -10.52 11.97 -4.75
C GLN A 71 -9.08 11.47 -4.92
N SER A 72 -8.59 10.64 -3.98
CA SER A 72 -7.30 9.95 -4.08
C SER A 72 -7.31 8.72 -5.00
N GLY A 73 -8.46 8.37 -5.60
CA GLY A 73 -8.58 7.21 -6.49
C GLY A 73 -8.62 5.85 -5.79
N LEU A 74 -8.63 5.81 -4.45
CA LEU A 74 -8.67 4.55 -3.68
C LEU A 74 -10.05 3.88 -3.71
N CYS A 75 -11.11 4.67 -3.82
CA CYS A 75 -12.49 4.22 -3.98
C CYS A 75 -13.13 4.86 -5.23
N ALA A 76 -14.00 4.12 -5.92
CA ALA A 76 -14.72 4.64 -7.08
C ALA A 76 -15.79 5.68 -6.69
N SER A 77 -16.25 5.64 -5.43
CA SER A 77 -17.26 6.58 -4.92
C SER A 77 -17.10 6.82 -3.42
N SER A 78 -17.67 7.93 -2.92
CA SER A 78 -17.70 8.20 -1.49
C SER A 78 -18.55 7.16 -0.73
N GLY A 79 -19.56 6.59 -1.37
CA GLY A 79 -20.37 5.50 -0.80
C GLY A 79 -19.58 4.19 -0.63
N GLU A 80 -18.66 3.87 -1.56
CA GLU A 80 -17.71 2.77 -1.36
C GLU A 80 -16.76 3.07 -0.20
N GLY A 81 -16.21 4.29 -0.14
CA GLY A 81 -15.35 4.72 0.97
C GLY A 81 -16.04 4.56 2.33
N MET A 82 -17.30 4.97 2.44
CA MET A 82 -18.11 4.81 3.65
C MET A 82 -18.24 3.34 4.09
N ARG A 83 -18.52 2.43 3.15
CA ARG A 83 -18.61 0.98 3.43
C ARG A 83 -17.25 0.40 3.85
N MET A 84 -16.16 0.87 3.24
CA MET A 84 -14.82 0.43 3.61
C MET A 84 -14.46 0.86 5.04
N ILE A 85 -14.85 2.07 5.45
CA ILE A 85 -14.68 2.54 6.84
C ILE A 85 -15.50 1.66 7.80
N ASP A 86 -16.77 1.39 7.49
CA ASP A 86 -17.63 0.50 8.28
C ASP A 86 -17.03 -0.88 8.52
N GLN A 87 -16.41 -1.43 7.49
CA GLN A 87 -15.82 -2.77 7.51
C GLN A 87 -14.42 -2.79 8.16
N GLY A 88 -13.94 -1.65 8.69
CA GLY A 88 -12.59 -1.53 9.25
C GLY A 88 -11.48 -1.66 8.20
N GLY A 89 -11.81 -1.43 6.94
CA GLY A 89 -10.92 -1.59 5.80
C GLY A 89 -10.12 -0.33 5.43
N VAL A 90 -10.23 0.74 6.20
CA VAL A 90 -9.51 2.01 5.95
C VAL A 90 -8.48 2.27 7.05
N ARG A 91 -7.28 2.67 6.62
CA ARG A 91 -6.21 3.10 7.53
C ARG A 91 -5.59 4.42 7.08
N ILE A 92 -5.13 5.20 8.05
CA ILE A 92 -4.29 6.40 7.87
C ILE A 92 -3.00 6.12 8.61
N ASP A 93 -1.87 6.18 7.91
CA ASP A 93 -0.52 5.91 8.45
C ASP A 93 -0.45 4.57 9.23
N GLY A 94 -1.17 3.57 8.72
CA GLY A 94 -1.22 2.22 9.28
C GLY A 94 -2.24 2.01 10.41
N ALA A 95 -2.83 3.07 10.97
CA ALA A 95 -3.85 3.01 12.00
C ALA A 95 -5.27 2.88 11.41
N VAL A 96 -6.07 1.95 11.91
CA VAL A 96 -7.46 1.75 11.45
C VAL A 96 -8.33 2.93 11.84
N VAL A 97 -9.12 3.43 10.90
CA VAL A 97 -10.08 4.52 11.11
C VAL A 97 -11.49 4.02 10.88
N SER A 98 -12.36 4.23 11.86
CA SER A 98 -13.78 3.84 11.83
C SER A 98 -14.73 5.03 11.86
N ASP A 99 -14.24 6.25 12.10
CA ASP A 99 -15.06 7.45 12.09
C ASP A 99 -15.34 7.93 10.66
N LYS A 100 -16.61 7.85 10.29
CA LYS A 100 -17.14 8.24 8.99
C LYS A 100 -17.33 9.75 8.84
N ALA A 101 -17.52 10.44 9.95
CA ALA A 101 -17.67 11.88 9.99
C ALA A 101 -16.32 12.61 10.06
N LEU A 102 -15.21 11.84 10.13
CA LEU A 102 -13.87 12.38 10.24
C LEU A 102 -13.58 13.39 9.13
N GLN A 103 -13.26 14.61 9.56
CA GLN A 103 -12.77 15.69 8.72
C GLN A 103 -11.25 15.70 8.76
N VAL A 104 -10.63 15.35 7.63
CA VAL A 104 -9.18 15.29 7.50
C VAL A 104 -8.64 16.68 7.24
N GLN A 105 -7.70 17.11 8.09
CA GLN A 105 -7.04 18.41 8.02
C GLN A 105 -5.94 18.42 6.94
N PRO A 106 -5.47 19.60 6.50
CA PRO A 106 -4.30 19.67 5.61
C PRO A 106 -3.10 18.90 6.16
N GLY A 107 -2.39 18.20 5.29
CA GLY A 107 -1.24 17.39 5.68
C GLY A 107 -0.85 16.36 4.63
N THR A 108 0.19 15.58 4.90
CA THR A 108 0.60 14.44 4.07
C THR A 108 0.50 13.16 4.90
N PHE A 109 -0.15 12.14 4.36
CA PHE A 109 -0.38 10.87 5.05
C PHE A 109 -0.53 9.74 4.04
N VAL A 110 -0.32 8.50 4.48
CA VAL A 110 -0.56 7.30 3.67
C VAL A 110 -1.96 6.77 3.96
N LEU A 111 -2.82 6.84 2.95
CA LEU A 111 -4.13 6.21 2.97
C LEU A 111 -4.03 4.78 2.46
N GLN A 112 -4.72 3.88 3.14
CA GLN A 112 -4.83 2.48 2.75
C GLN A 112 -6.29 2.04 2.74
N VAL A 113 -6.69 1.35 1.68
CA VAL A 113 -8.00 0.69 1.55
C VAL A 113 -7.81 -0.80 1.29
N GLY A 114 -8.27 -1.62 2.22
CA GLY A 114 -8.04 -3.06 2.22
C GLY A 114 -6.55 -3.42 2.31
N LYS A 115 -6.16 -4.55 1.70
CA LYS A 115 -4.77 -5.07 1.80
C LYS A 115 -3.81 -4.54 0.73
N ARG A 116 -4.32 -3.92 -0.35
CA ARG A 116 -3.52 -3.68 -1.57
C ARG A 116 -3.61 -2.27 -2.15
N LYS A 117 -4.61 -1.47 -1.79
CA LYS A 117 -4.75 -0.12 -2.33
C LYS A 117 -4.10 0.87 -1.35
N PHE A 118 -3.08 1.58 -1.82
CA PHE A 118 -2.34 2.58 -1.06
C PHE A 118 -2.20 3.86 -1.89
N ALA A 119 -2.24 5.01 -1.23
CA ALA A 119 -1.87 6.28 -1.82
C ALA A 119 -1.27 7.18 -0.74
N ARG A 120 -0.18 7.86 -1.07
CA ARG A 120 0.41 8.92 -0.26
C ARG A 120 -0.26 10.21 -0.67
N VAL A 121 -1.13 10.72 0.19
CA VAL A 121 -1.99 11.84 -0.13
C VAL A 121 -1.47 13.09 0.54
N THR A 122 -1.20 14.12 -0.26
CA THR A 122 -0.93 15.48 0.21
C THR A 122 -2.22 16.28 0.08
N LEU A 123 -2.89 16.52 1.21
CA LEU A 123 -4.12 17.29 1.30
C LEU A 123 -3.83 18.77 1.60
N ALA A 124 -4.20 19.66 0.68
CA ALA A 124 -4.06 21.11 0.80
C ALA A 124 -5.38 21.79 1.19
N ALA A 125 -5.31 22.93 1.89
CA ALA A 125 -6.50 23.72 2.26
C ALA A 125 -7.21 24.34 1.04
N GLY A 126 -6.44 24.80 0.04
CA GLY A 126 -6.97 25.39 -1.18
C GLY A 126 -7.22 24.37 -2.30
N PRO A 127 -7.86 24.78 -3.41
CA PRO A 127 -7.88 23.98 -4.63
C PRO A 127 -6.44 23.76 -5.12
N LEU A 128 -6.18 22.58 -5.68
CA LEU A 128 -4.91 22.34 -6.35
C LEU A 128 -4.86 23.20 -7.61
N SER A 129 -3.85 24.05 -7.69
CA SER A 129 -3.50 24.70 -8.95
C SER A 129 -2.83 23.64 -9.82
N ALA A 130 -3.36 23.43 -11.03
CA ALA A 130 -2.80 22.52 -12.01
C ALA A 130 -1.39 22.93 -12.45
#